data_AF-A0A1J0LS05-F1
#
_entry.id   AF-A0A1J0LS05-F1
#
_cell.length_a   1.000
_cell.length_b   1.000
_cell.length_c   1.000
_cell.angle_alpha   90.00
_cell.angle_beta   90.00
_cell.angle_gamma   90.00
#
_symmetry.space_group_name_H-M   'P 1'
#
loop_
_entity.id
_entity.type
_entity.pdbx_description
1 polymer ?
#
loop_
_entity_poly.entity_id
_entity_poly.type
_entity_poly.pdbx_seq_one_letter_code
_entity_poly.pdbx_strand_id
1 'polypeptide(L)'
;MGKASLRLLADLCTLGRGGVVLLLLGEVGEGPEALAKVVHLLLLGWTLDVLDGMLARASRRPSPLAPWDYPLDAGLAWAGFAYLVGAGLVPVGPGLAWMVVALTLLLRYPSKSLSMLLQVPATFAPFYFAAFLAPEAFRMALLWALLALLLDGRRFLGVVREFLEGAS
;
A
#
# COMPACT_ATOMS: atom_id res chain seq x y z
N MET A 1 24.90 12.53 -8.70
CA MET A 1 24.81 11.11 -8.29
C MET A 1 24.73 10.24 -9.55
N GLY A 2 25.42 9.10 -9.61
CA GLY A 2 25.46 8.28 -10.83
C GLY A 2 24.16 7.50 -11.08
N LYS A 3 23.86 7.16 -12.35
CA LYS A 3 22.68 6.36 -12.72
C LYS A 3 22.61 5.02 -11.98
N ALA A 4 23.74 4.38 -11.74
CA ALA A 4 23.83 3.13 -10.98
C ALA A 4 23.46 3.33 -9.50
N SER A 5 23.91 4.43 -8.89
CA SER A 5 23.56 4.77 -7.50
C SER A 5 22.07 5.07 -7.35
N LEU A 6 21.46 5.78 -8.31
CA LEU A 6 20.02 6.04 -8.32
C LEU A 6 19.20 4.75 -8.40
N ARG A 7 19.61 3.80 -9.25
CA ARG A 7 18.97 2.48 -9.34
C ARG A 7 19.09 1.71 -8.01
N LEU A 8 20.27 1.71 -7.40
CA LEU A 8 20.47 1.07 -6.10
C LEU A 8 19.56 1.66 -5.02
N LEU A 9 19.39 2.99 -4.99
CA LEU A 9 18.47 3.63 -4.05
C LEU A 9 17.02 3.24 -4.31
N ALA A 10 16.61 3.12 -5.58
CA ALA A 10 15.27 2.61 -5.91
C ALA A 10 15.09 1.19 -5.36
N ASP A 11 16.05 0.29 -5.62
CA ASP A 11 16.03 -1.09 -5.11
C ASP A 11 15.96 -1.13 -3.57
N LEU A 12 16.70 -0.26 -2.88
CA LEU A 12 16.67 -0.15 -1.43
C LEU A 12 15.31 0.35 -0.91
N CYS A 13 14.65 1.26 -1.61
CA CYS A 13 13.30 1.70 -1.28
C CYS A 13 12.29 0.54 -1.44
N THR A 14 12.38 -0.24 -2.53
CA THR A 14 11.55 -1.44 -2.74
C THR A 14 11.77 -2.47 -1.63
N LEU A 15 13.03 -2.78 -1.27
CA LEU A 15 13.35 -3.66 -0.16
C LEU A 15 12.84 -3.12 1.19
N GLY A 16 12.99 -1.82 1.41
CA GLY A 16 12.47 -1.13 2.58
C GLY A 16 10.97 -1.31 2.72
N ARG A 17 10.21 -1.25 1.62
CA ARG A 17 8.77 -1.53 1.62
C ARG A 17 8.46 -2.96 2.04
N GLY A 18 9.24 -3.93 1.55
CA GLY A 18 9.17 -5.31 2.04
C GLY A 18 9.35 -5.39 3.56
N GLY A 19 10.33 -4.66 4.11
CA GLY A 19 10.51 -4.53 5.56
C GLY A 19 9.28 -3.93 6.26
N VAL A 20 8.67 -2.89 5.70
CA VAL A 20 7.44 -2.28 6.25
C VAL A 20 6.27 -3.27 6.24
N VAL A 21 6.10 -4.08 5.20
CA VAL A 21 5.08 -5.14 5.16
C VAL A 21 5.30 -6.13 6.31
N LEU A 22 6.54 -6.55 6.56
CA LEU A 22 6.85 -7.44 7.68
C LEU A 22 6.56 -6.80 9.04
N LEU A 23 6.87 -5.51 9.19
CA LEU A 23 6.54 -4.76 10.41
C LEU A 23 5.03 -4.69 10.63
N LEU A 24 4.24 -4.40 9.58
CA LEU A 24 2.78 -4.39 9.64
C LEU A 24 2.21 -5.76 10.04
N LEU A 25 2.75 -6.85 9.46
CA LEU A 25 2.37 -8.20 9.85
C LEU A 25 2.70 -8.51 11.31
N GLY A 26 3.78 -7.92 11.85
CA GLY A 26 4.14 -8.02 13.26
C GLY A 26 3.15 -7.35 14.22
N GLU A 27 2.36 -6.38 13.74
CA GLU A 27 1.30 -5.76 14.54
C GLU A 27 -0.01 -6.58 14.53
N VAL A 28 -0.13 -7.64 13.72
CA VAL A 28 -1.35 -8.44 13.65
C VAL A 28 -1.57 -9.17 14.98
N GLY A 29 -2.69 -8.86 15.64
CA GLY A 29 -3.05 -9.37 16.96
C GLY A 29 -2.83 -8.36 18.09
N GLU A 30 -2.15 -7.24 17.81
CA GLU A 30 -2.13 -6.09 18.69
C GLU A 30 -3.50 -5.40 18.73
N GLY A 31 -3.80 -4.72 19.83
CA GLY A 31 -5.08 -4.03 20.02
C GLY A 31 -5.24 -2.75 19.19
N PRO A 32 -6.41 -2.10 19.28
CA PRO A 32 -6.70 -0.82 18.62
C PRO A 32 -5.70 0.31 18.91
N GLU A 33 -4.99 0.25 20.03
CA GLU A 33 -3.94 1.20 20.44
C GLU A 33 -2.76 1.26 19.45
N ALA A 34 -2.49 0.17 18.72
CA ALA A 34 -1.43 0.13 17.71
C ALA A 34 -1.81 0.83 16.40
N LEU A 35 -3.07 1.25 16.23
CA LEU A 35 -3.60 1.79 14.96
C LEU A 35 -2.80 3.00 14.46
N ALA A 36 -2.39 3.89 15.36
CA ALA A 36 -1.59 5.05 14.98
C ALA A 36 -0.24 4.63 14.38
N LYS A 37 0.41 3.62 14.97
CA LYS A 37 1.67 3.05 14.47
C LYS A 37 1.46 2.37 13.12
N VAL A 38 0.37 1.62 12.96
CA VAL A 38 -0.01 0.98 11.68
C VAL A 38 -0.20 2.01 10.58
N VAL A 39 -0.91 3.11 10.86
CA VAL A 39 -1.06 4.22 9.90
C VAL A 39 0.30 4.82 9.53
N HIS A 40 1.18 5.08 10.50
CA HIS A 40 2.52 5.59 10.20
C HIS A 40 3.36 4.62 9.35
N LEU A 41 3.26 3.31 9.60
CA LEU A 41 3.92 2.29 8.78
C LEU A 41 3.36 2.30 7.34
N LEU A 42 2.04 2.39 7.16
CA LEU A 42 1.43 2.51 5.83
C LEU A 42 1.94 3.76 5.08
N LEU A 43 1.97 4.92 5.75
CA LEU A 43 2.50 6.15 5.16
C LEU A 43 3.98 6.03 4.80
N LEU A 44 4.79 5.37 5.65
CA LEU A 44 6.19 5.08 5.35
C LEU A 44 6.31 4.19 4.10
N GLY A 45 5.55 3.09 4.04
CA GLY A 45 5.53 2.16 2.92
C GLY A 45 5.19 2.85 1.59
N TRP A 46 4.16 3.69 1.57
CA TRP A 46 3.78 4.45 0.38
C TRP A 46 4.74 5.60 0.06
N THR A 47 5.39 6.20 1.07
CA THR A 47 6.47 7.15 0.81
C THR A 47 7.62 6.46 0.07
N LEU A 48 7.98 5.24 0.47
CA LEU A 48 8.99 4.43 -0.24
C LEU A 48 8.56 4.06 -1.66
N ASP A 49 7.26 3.93 -1.93
CA ASP A 49 6.67 3.74 -3.28
C ASP A 49 6.66 4.97 -4.16
N VAL A 50 6.55 6.15 -3.59
CA VAL A 50 6.75 7.37 -4.37
C VAL A 50 8.23 7.53 -4.70
N LEU A 51 9.11 7.29 -3.72
CA LEU A 51 10.54 7.49 -3.86
C LEU A 51 11.19 6.51 -4.83
N ASP A 52 10.90 5.21 -4.77
CA ASP A 52 11.49 4.24 -5.69
C ASP A 52 11.10 4.53 -7.14
N GLY A 53 9.85 4.88 -7.41
CA GLY A 53 9.36 5.25 -8.73
C GLY A 53 10.07 6.50 -9.27
N MET A 54 10.26 7.51 -8.42
CA MET A 54 11.02 8.72 -8.78
C MET A 54 12.48 8.39 -9.12
N LEU A 55 13.13 7.59 -8.28
CA LEU A 55 14.54 7.20 -8.43
C LEU A 55 14.75 6.29 -9.65
N ALA A 56 13.85 5.34 -9.88
CA ALA A 56 13.88 4.44 -11.04
C ALA A 56 13.76 5.23 -12.34
N ARG A 57 12.80 6.17 -12.44
CA ARG A 57 12.65 7.08 -13.59
C ARG A 57 13.89 7.93 -13.81
N ALA A 58 14.46 8.49 -12.73
CA ALA A 58 15.68 9.28 -12.80
C ALA A 58 16.91 8.46 -13.26
N SER A 59 16.98 7.18 -12.88
CA SER A 59 18.08 6.29 -13.25
C SER A 59 18.12 5.95 -14.75
N ARG A 60 16.96 6.00 -15.42
CA ARG A 60 16.74 5.53 -16.82
C ARG A 60 17.26 4.12 -17.08
N ARG A 61 17.21 3.25 -16.06
CA ARG A 61 17.62 1.86 -16.14
C ARG A 61 16.54 0.97 -15.52
N PRO A 62 16.30 -0.22 -16.08
CA PRO A 62 15.44 -1.19 -15.43
C PRO A 62 16.03 -1.60 -14.07
N SER A 63 15.17 -1.63 -13.06
CA SER A 63 15.47 -2.17 -11.73
C SER A 63 15.15 -3.68 -11.72
N PRO A 64 16.02 -4.53 -11.13
CA PRO A 64 15.71 -5.95 -10.92
C PRO A 64 14.52 -6.17 -9.98
N LEU A 65 14.23 -5.21 -9.11
CA LEU A 65 13.17 -5.30 -8.10
C LEU A 65 11.85 -4.68 -8.55
N ALA A 66 11.80 -3.99 -9.70
CA ALA A 66 10.57 -3.43 -10.26
C ALA A 66 9.38 -4.41 -10.35
N PRO A 67 9.55 -5.73 -10.63
CA PRO A 67 8.43 -6.67 -10.60
C PRO A 67 7.76 -6.83 -9.22
N TRP A 68 8.43 -6.43 -8.14
CA TRP A 68 7.94 -6.51 -6.76
C TRP A 68 7.17 -5.28 -6.31
N ASP A 69 7.19 -4.17 -7.05
CA ASP A 69 6.53 -2.91 -6.66
C ASP A 69 5.05 -3.12 -6.36
N TYR A 70 4.36 -3.82 -7.27
CA TYR A 70 2.93 -4.11 -7.13
C TYR A 70 2.60 -5.13 -6.03
N PRO A 71 3.24 -6.31 -5.95
CA PRO A 71 3.05 -7.24 -4.84
C PRO A 71 3.28 -6.61 -3.46
N LEU A 72 4.29 -5.73 -3.33
CA LEU A 72 4.60 -5.10 -2.06
C LEU A 72 3.58 -4.00 -1.69
N ASP A 73 3.08 -3.23 -2.66
CA ASP A 73 1.99 -2.28 -2.42
C ASP A 73 0.70 -2.98 -1.98
N ALA A 74 0.34 -4.07 -2.69
CA ALA A 74 -0.77 -4.92 -2.26
C ALA A 74 -0.52 -5.53 -0.87
N GLY A 75 0.73 -5.92 -0.58
CA GLY A 75 1.17 -6.39 0.73
C GLY A 75 0.92 -5.36 1.84
N LEU A 76 1.18 -4.08 1.61
CA LEU A 76 0.88 -3.01 2.57
C LEU A 76 -0.62 -2.95 2.88
N ALA A 77 -1.46 -2.92 1.83
CA ALA A 77 -2.91 -2.83 1.99
C ALA A 77 -3.47 -4.05 2.74
N TRP A 78 -3.09 -5.26 2.35
CA TRP A 78 -3.59 -6.48 2.96
C TRP A 78 -3.03 -6.73 4.37
N ALA A 79 -1.78 -6.35 4.66
CA ALA A 79 -1.22 -6.42 6.01
C ALA A 79 -1.94 -5.42 6.95
N GLY A 80 -2.20 -4.20 6.48
CA GLY A 80 -3.00 -3.22 7.22
C GLY A 80 -4.42 -3.72 7.50
N PHE A 81 -5.07 -4.36 6.53
CA PHE A 81 -6.39 -4.96 6.74
C PHE A 81 -6.36 -6.16 7.70
N ALA A 82 -5.35 -7.02 7.60
CA ALA A 82 -5.15 -8.15 8.51
C ALA A 82 -4.97 -7.66 9.96
N TYR A 83 -4.24 -6.56 10.17
CA TYR A 83 -4.16 -5.90 11.47
C TYR A 83 -5.56 -5.52 11.99
N LEU A 84 -6.40 -4.87 11.17
CA LEU A 84 -7.74 -4.46 11.62
C LEU A 84 -8.62 -5.64 12.06
N VAL A 85 -8.50 -6.77 11.36
CA VAL A 85 -9.19 -8.01 11.74
C VAL A 85 -8.62 -8.56 13.05
N GLY A 86 -7.29 -8.62 13.18
CA GLY A 86 -6.61 -9.10 14.39
C GLY A 86 -6.86 -8.23 15.62
N ALA A 87 -6.96 -6.91 15.45
CA ALA A 87 -7.24 -5.93 16.50
C ALA A 87 -8.73 -5.89 16.91
N GLY A 88 -9.59 -6.67 16.25
CA GLY A 88 -11.04 -6.65 16.50
C GLY A 88 -11.77 -5.41 16.00
N LEU A 89 -11.12 -4.58 15.17
CA LEU A 89 -11.74 -3.40 14.55
C LEU A 89 -12.66 -3.79 13.39
N VAL A 90 -12.31 -4.86 12.66
CA VAL A 90 -13.18 -5.51 11.68
C VAL A 90 -13.63 -6.86 12.24
N PRO A 91 -14.94 -7.17 12.21
CA PRO A 91 -15.42 -8.49 12.65
C PRO A 91 -14.72 -9.62 11.88
N VAL A 92 -14.21 -10.61 12.61
CA VAL A 92 -13.37 -11.69 12.06
C VAL A 92 -14.04 -12.44 10.91
N GLY A 93 -15.33 -12.79 11.04
CA GLY A 93 -16.08 -13.49 10.00
C GLY A 93 -16.10 -12.74 8.65
N PRO A 94 -16.69 -11.52 8.60
CA PRO A 94 -16.67 -10.68 7.41
C PRO A 94 -15.25 -10.37 6.88
N GLY A 95 -14.29 -10.10 7.76
CA GLY A 95 -12.91 -9.80 7.38
C GLY A 95 -12.24 -10.97 6.64
N LEU A 96 -12.30 -12.16 7.23
CA LEU A 96 -11.77 -13.38 6.60
C LEU A 96 -12.53 -13.74 5.34
N ALA A 97 -13.86 -13.62 5.33
CA ALA A 97 -14.68 -13.88 4.14
C ALA A 97 -14.26 -12.98 2.97
N TRP A 98 -14.03 -11.69 3.23
CA TRP A 98 -13.54 -10.75 2.21
C TRP A 98 -12.17 -11.16 1.67
N MET A 99 -11.21 -11.47 2.56
CA MET A 99 -9.86 -11.90 2.15
C MET A 99 -9.90 -13.17 1.29
N VAL A 100 -10.71 -14.17 1.68
CA VAL A 100 -10.86 -15.43 0.93
C VAL A 100 -11.52 -15.19 -0.43
N VAL A 101 -12.58 -14.38 -0.48
CA VAL A 101 -13.26 -14.03 -1.74
C VAL A 101 -12.28 -13.29 -2.65
N ALA A 102 -11.57 -12.29 -2.15
CA ALA A 102 -10.59 -11.53 -2.92
C ALA A 102 -9.48 -12.42 -3.48
N LEU A 103 -8.89 -13.29 -2.64
CA LEU A 103 -7.86 -14.23 -3.07
C LEU A 103 -8.40 -15.21 -4.12
N THR A 104 -9.59 -15.76 -3.90
CA THR A 104 -10.21 -16.72 -4.83
C THR A 104 -10.46 -16.08 -6.20
N LEU A 105 -10.99 -14.86 -6.22
CA LEU A 105 -11.23 -14.12 -7.46
C LEU A 105 -9.92 -13.80 -8.18
N LEU A 106 -8.86 -13.42 -7.45
CA LEU A 106 -7.56 -13.13 -8.04
C LEU A 106 -6.83 -14.36 -8.59
N LEU A 107 -6.95 -15.50 -7.92
CA LEU A 107 -6.39 -16.76 -8.42
C LEU A 107 -7.13 -17.25 -9.68
N ARG A 108 -8.44 -17.00 -9.77
CA ARG A 108 -9.26 -17.43 -10.91
C ARG A 108 -9.19 -16.46 -12.09
N TYR A 109 -9.08 -15.17 -11.83
CA TYR A 109 -9.08 -14.10 -12.82
C TYR A 109 -7.92 -13.13 -12.54
N PRO A 110 -6.67 -13.52 -12.79
CA PRO A 110 -5.51 -12.70 -12.49
C PRO A 110 -5.48 -11.45 -13.37
N SER A 111 -6.02 -10.35 -12.86
CA SER A 111 -6.04 -9.05 -13.51
C SER A 111 -5.61 -7.97 -12.52
N LYS A 112 -4.76 -7.06 -12.99
CA LYS A 112 -4.31 -5.89 -12.20
C LYS A 112 -5.51 -5.02 -11.80
N SER A 113 -6.44 -4.76 -12.72
CA SER A 113 -7.64 -3.95 -12.42
C SER A 113 -8.54 -4.61 -11.38
N LEU A 114 -8.74 -5.93 -11.45
CA LEU A 114 -9.50 -6.67 -10.44
C LEU A 114 -8.81 -6.57 -9.07
N SER A 115 -7.49 -6.71 -9.05
CA SER A 115 -6.71 -6.63 -7.83
C SER A 115 -6.75 -5.24 -7.20
N MET A 116 -6.67 -4.18 -8.00
CA MET A 116 -6.86 -2.81 -7.52
C MET A 116 -8.26 -2.59 -6.93
N LEU A 117 -9.31 -3.10 -7.61
CA LEU A 117 -10.70 -2.99 -7.12
C LEU A 117 -10.88 -3.69 -5.76
N LEU A 118 -10.39 -4.91 -5.64
CA LEU A 118 -10.53 -5.71 -4.43
C LEU A 118 -9.69 -5.18 -3.26
N GLN A 119 -8.64 -4.41 -3.55
CA GLN A 119 -7.80 -3.77 -2.55
C GLN A 119 -8.44 -2.52 -1.94
N VAL A 120 -9.39 -1.86 -2.61
CA VAL A 120 -9.99 -0.60 -2.13
C VAL A 120 -10.41 -0.67 -0.66
N PRO A 121 -11.17 -1.68 -0.19
CA PRO A 121 -11.52 -1.77 1.23
C PRO A 121 -10.29 -1.93 2.14
N ALA A 122 -9.32 -2.75 1.74
CA ALA A 122 -8.10 -2.99 2.51
C ALA A 122 -7.22 -1.73 2.61
N THR A 123 -7.14 -0.95 1.54
CA THR A 123 -6.39 0.32 1.47
C THR A 123 -7.02 1.39 2.35
N PHE A 124 -8.34 1.57 2.32
CA PHE A 124 -8.99 2.70 3.00
C PHE A 124 -9.46 2.39 4.43
N ALA A 125 -9.73 1.13 4.78
CA ALA A 125 -10.24 0.77 6.10
C ALA A 125 -9.36 1.27 7.26
N PRO A 126 -8.00 1.18 7.22
CA PRO A 126 -7.17 1.67 8.32
C PRO A 126 -7.37 3.17 8.59
N PHE A 127 -7.54 3.97 7.53
CA PHE A 127 -7.76 5.41 7.63
C PHE A 127 -9.17 5.73 8.10
N TYR A 128 -10.17 4.94 7.69
CA TYR A 128 -11.53 5.06 8.21
C TYR A 128 -11.54 4.89 9.73
N PHE A 129 -10.93 3.82 10.27
CA PHE A 129 -10.84 3.64 11.71
C PHE A 129 -9.98 4.71 12.39
N ALA A 130 -8.88 5.13 11.75
CA ALA A 130 -8.00 6.15 12.31
C ALA A 130 -8.71 7.50 12.48
N ALA A 131 -9.68 7.83 11.63
CA ALA A 131 -10.47 9.06 11.79
C ALA A 131 -11.20 9.14 13.14
N PHE A 132 -11.55 7.99 13.73
CA PHE A 132 -12.26 7.91 15.01
C PHE A 132 -11.34 7.57 16.19
N LEU A 133 -10.37 6.67 15.99
CA LEU A 133 -9.57 6.09 17.07
C LEU A 133 -8.15 6.68 17.17
N ALA A 134 -7.63 7.27 16.09
CA ALA A 134 -6.31 7.89 16.04
C ALA A 134 -6.30 9.19 15.18
N PRO A 135 -7.04 10.25 15.57
CA PRO A 135 -7.27 11.41 14.70
C PRO A 135 -6.00 12.17 14.28
N GLU A 136 -4.95 12.14 15.10
CA GLU A 136 -3.63 12.71 14.72
C GLU A 136 -3.01 11.95 13.55
N ALA A 137 -2.98 10.61 13.60
CA ALA A 137 -2.46 9.78 12.53
C ALA A 137 -3.30 9.93 11.24
N PHE A 138 -4.62 10.05 11.37
CA PHE A 138 -5.51 10.34 10.24
C PHE A 138 -5.21 11.71 9.59
N ARG A 139 -5.02 12.77 10.39
CA ARG A 139 -4.66 14.10 9.86
C ARG A 139 -3.32 14.08 9.15
N MET A 140 -2.34 13.36 9.69
CA MET A 140 -1.05 13.15 9.02
C MET A 140 -1.22 12.42 7.68
N ALA A 141 -2.07 11.38 7.64
CA ALA A 141 -2.36 10.66 6.41
C ALA A 141 -3.06 11.54 5.38
N LEU A 142 -4.00 12.38 5.80
CA LEU A 142 -4.68 13.33 4.91
C LEU A 142 -3.69 14.36 4.35
N LEU A 143 -2.83 14.94 5.20
CA LEU A 143 -1.79 15.86 4.76
C LEU A 143 -0.84 15.18 3.76
N TRP A 144 -0.41 13.96 4.07
CA TRP A 144 0.44 13.17 3.18
C TRP A 144 -0.23 12.92 1.83
N ALA A 145 -1.51 12.52 1.82
CA ALA A 145 -2.26 12.26 0.58
C ALA A 145 -2.40 13.53 -0.27
N LEU A 146 -2.66 14.68 0.36
CA LEU A 146 -2.70 15.97 -0.35
C LEU A 146 -1.34 16.32 -0.96
N LEU A 147 -0.24 16.16 -0.21
CA LEU A 147 1.11 16.41 -0.71
C LEU A 147 1.46 15.45 -1.86
N ALA A 148 1.17 14.16 -1.73
CA ALA A 148 1.41 13.16 -2.76
C ALA A 148 0.63 13.49 -4.05
N LEU A 149 -0.64 13.90 -3.94
CA LEU A 149 -1.46 14.31 -5.07
C LEU A 149 -0.91 15.56 -5.77
N LEU A 150 -0.42 16.54 -5.01
CA LEU A 150 0.17 17.75 -5.56
C LEU A 150 1.50 17.48 -6.29
N LEU A 151 2.32 16.56 -5.76
CA LEU A 151 3.63 16.22 -6.33
C LEU A 151 3.52 15.28 -7.54
N ASP A 152 2.57 14.33 -7.53
CA ASP A 152 2.50 13.26 -8.54
C ASP A 152 1.08 13.05 -9.11
N GLY A 153 0.28 14.11 -9.22
CA GLY A 153 -1.09 14.03 -9.77
C GLY A 153 -1.19 13.45 -11.18
N ARG A 154 -0.10 13.48 -11.97
CA ARG A 154 -0.01 12.78 -13.27
C ARG A 154 0.01 11.26 -13.12
N ARG A 155 0.64 10.73 -12.07
CA ARG A 155 0.63 9.30 -11.75
C ARG A 155 -0.76 8.86 -11.34
N PHE A 156 -1.50 9.66 -10.57
CA PHE A 156 -2.90 9.36 -10.23
C PHE A 156 -3.76 9.16 -11.49
N LEU A 157 -3.65 10.07 -12.46
CA LEU A 157 -4.35 9.93 -13.75
C LEU A 157 -3.88 8.69 -14.54
N GLY A 158 -2.59 8.34 -14.47
CA GLY A 158 -2.05 7.12 -15.06
C GLY A 158 -2.65 5.85 -14.46
N VAL A 159 -2.76 5.79 -13.12
CA VAL A 159 -3.37 4.68 -12.40
C VAL A 159 -4.85 4.52 -12.75
N VAL A 160 -5.60 5.63 -12.82
CA VAL A 160 -7.00 5.61 -13.27
C VAL A 160 -7.12 5.11 -14.71
N ARG A 161 -6.23 5.55 -15.59
CA ARG A 161 -6.21 5.11 -16.98
C ARG A 161 -5.90 3.61 -17.12
N GLU A 162 -4.87 3.11 -16.43
CA GLU A 162 -4.54 1.68 -16.40
C GLU A 162 -5.71 0.83 -15.88
N PHE A 163 -6.40 1.32 -14.85
CA PHE A 163 -7.59 0.66 -14.33
C PHE A 163 -8.68 0.53 -15.40
N LEU A 164 -8.97 1.63 -16.12
CA LEU A 164 -9.98 1.67 -17.19
C LEU A 164 -9.59 0.80 -18.39
N GLU A 165 -8.32 0.82 -18.81
CA GLU A 165 -7.81 0.00 -19.93
C GLU A 165 -7.85 -1.50 -19.60
N GLY A 166 -7.63 -1.90 -18.34
CA GLY A 166 -7.77 -3.30 -17.92
C GLY A 166 -9.22 -3.73 -17.60
N ALA A 167 -10.18 -2.81 -17.66
CA ALA A 167 -11.61 -3.08 -17.46
C ALA A 167 -12.41 -3.21 -18.78
N SER A 168 -11.79 -2.88 -19.92
CA SER A 168 -12.33 -3.03 -21.28
C SER A 168 -11.87 -4.33 -21.93
#